data_AF-A0A7X7BCY7-F1
#
_entry.id   AF-A0A7X7BCY7-F1
#
_cell.length_a   1.000
_cell.length_b   1.000
_cell.length_c   1.000
_cell.angle_alpha   90.00
_cell.angle_beta   90.00
_cell.angle_gamma   90.00
#
_symmetry.space_group_name_H-M   'P 1'
#
loop_
_entity.id
_entity.type
_entity.pdbx_description
1 polymer ?
#
loop_
_entity_poly.entity_id
_entity_poly.type
_entity_poly.pdbx_seq_one_letter_code
_entity_poly.pdbx_strand_id
1 'polypeptide(L)'
;MNEQVRRNADRFPPDFAFELTAEEADQLKRLRSQFATLKRGQHRKYLPRVFTEHGALMAANVLNSKRAVEMSVFVVRAFMKMRSALSDTRELARKLASLEREVKSRLDAHDAAIVEVMQRILDLIAPPEPPAPPTATPRKNRGGRAATGRRQN
;
A
#
# COMPACT_ATOMS: atom_id res chain seq x y z
N MET A 1 -22.16 16.47 -34.69
CA MET A 1 -21.14 16.23 -33.64
C MET A 1 -20.36 17.50 -33.33
N ASN A 2 -19.63 18.09 -34.28
CA ASN A 2 -18.83 19.32 -34.05
C ASN A 2 -19.66 20.47 -33.46
N GLU A 3 -20.90 20.65 -33.90
CA GLU A 3 -21.80 21.66 -33.36
C GLU A 3 -22.16 21.44 -31.89
N GLN A 4 -22.50 20.20 -31.51
CA GLN A 4 -22.84 19.86 -30.12
C GLN A 4 -21.68 20.13 -29.18
N VAL A 5 -20.45 19.87 -29.64
CA VAL A 5 -19.29 20.19 -28.83
C VAL A 5 -19.01 21.69 -28.78
N ARG A 6 -19.20 22.43 -29.88
CA ARG A 6 -19.09 23.90 -29.85
C ARG A 6 -20.07 24.54 -28.87
N ARG A 7 -21.28 23.98 -28.75
CA ARG A 7 -22.29 24.42 -27.77
C ARG A 7 -21.93 24.10 -26.32
N ASN A 8 -21.04 23.13 -26.09
CA ASN A 8 -20.60 22.66 -24.78
C ASN A 8 -19.09 22.83 -24.62
N ALA A 9 -18.52 23.91 -25.15
CA ALA A 9 -17.07 24.10 -25.21
C ALA A 9 -16.43 24.16 -23.82
N ASP A 10 -17.18 24.61 -22.81
CA ASP A 10 -16.83 24.59 -21.38
C ASP A 10 -16.47 23.19 -20.86
N ARG A 11 -17.02 22.14 -21.48
CA ARG A 11 -16.78 20.74 -21.08
C ARG A 11 -15.60 20.09 -21.80
N PHE A 12 -14.94 20.79 -22.73
CA PHE A 12 -13.86 20.25 -23.55
C PHE A 12 -12.59 21.07 -23.37
N PRO A 13 -11.75 20.67 -22.39
CA PRO A 13 -10.40 21.18 -22.26
C PRO A 13 -9.57 21.06 -23.56
N PRO A 14 -8.50 21.85 -23.74
CA PRO A 14 -7.71 21.87 -24.97
C PRO A 14 -7.10 20.52 -25.38
N ASP A 15 -6.87 19.62 -24.44
CA ASP A 15 -6.31 18.27 -24.64
C ASP A 15 -7.34 17.21 -25.06
N PHE A 16 -8.63 17.55 -25.08
CA PHE A 16 -9.70 16.59 -25.39
C PHE A 16 -9.90 16.40 -26.89
N ALA A 17 -9.48 17.37 -27.69
CA ALA A 17 -9.63 17.32 -29.13
C ALA A 17 -8.63 18.22 -29.83
N PHE A 18 -8.19 17.80 -31.01
CA PHE A 18 -7.31 18.58 -31.86
C PHE A 18 -7.83 18.58 -33.29
N GLU A 19 -7.40 19.55 -34.08
CA GLU A 19 -7.72 19.64 -35.50
C GLU A 19 -6.62 18.98 -36.32
N LEU A 20 -7.02 18.16 -37.30
CA LEU A 20 -6.08 17.56 -38.24
C LEU A 20 -5.49 18.60 -39.17
N THR A 21 -4.26 18.36 -39.64
CA THR A 21 -3.67 19.18 -40.70
C THR A 21 -4.46 19.07 -42.01
N ALA A 22 -4.14 19.93 -42.98
CA ALA A 22 -4.77 19.88 -44.29
C ALA A 22 -4.49 18.53 -44.97
N GLU A 23 -3.24 18.08 -44.90
CA GLU A 23 -2.72 16.86 -45.51
C GLU A 23 -3.36 15.61 -44.89
N GLU A 24 -3.37 15.51 -43.55
CA GLU A 24 -3.94 14.37 -42.81
C GLU A 24 -5.42 14.17 -43.13
N ALA A 25 -6.15 15.27 -43.21
CA ALA A 25 -7.57 15.19 -43.47
C ALA A 25 -7.93 15.02 -44.95
N ASP A 26 -7.03 15.32 -45.89
CA ASP A 26 -7.16 14.90 -47.28
C ASP A 26 -6.95 13.38 -47.43
N GLN A 27 -6.11 12.77 -46.59
CA GLN A 27 -6.05 11.31 -46.48
C GLN A 27 -7.36 10.75 -45.90
N LEU A 28 -7.90 11.37 -44.85
CA LEU A 28 -9.15 10.94 -44.20
C LEU A 28 -10.38 11.07 -45.10
N LYS A 29 -10.39 12.01 -46.05
CA LYS A 29 -11.46 12.17 -47.05
C LYS A 29 -11.68 10.90 -47.88
N ARG A 30 -10.63 10.12 -48.16
CA ARG A 30 -10.74 8.84 -48.88
C ARG A 30 -11.52 7.78 -48.09
N LEU A 31 -11.63 7.95 -46.77
CA LEU A 31 -12.37 7.07 -45.86
C LEU A 31 -13.76 7.61 -45.46
N ARG A 32 -14.17 8.80 -45.93
CA ARG A 32 -15.49 9.35 -45.57
C ARG A 32 -16.60 8.64 -46.36
N SER A 33 -17.52 8.03 -45.63
CA SER A 33 -18.83 7.60 -46.12
C SER A 33 -19.53 8.76 -46.86
N GLN A 34 -20.07 8.45 -48.05
CA GLN A 34 -20.63 9.40 -49.03
C GLN A 34 -21.86 10.19 -48.54
N PHE A 35 -22.35 9.96 -47.33
CA PHE A 35 -23.70 10.34 -46.93
C PHE A 35 -23.82 11.59 -46.04
N ALA A 36 -22.77 12.38 -45.83
CA ALA A 36 -22.87 13.63 -45.05
C ALA A 36 -22.07 14.80 -45.65
N THR A 37 -22.70 15.41 -46.65
CA THR A 37 -22.67 16.82 -47.10
C THR A 37 -21.33 17.45 -47.54
N LEU A 38 -21.16 17.61 -48.85
CA LEU A 38 -20.97 18.92 -49.54
C LEU A 38 -20.99 18.79 -51.08
N LYS A 39 -21.84 19.56 -51.79
CA LYS A 39 -21.57 20.22 -53.09
C LYS A 39 -22.42 21.50 -53.08
N ARG A 40 -21.93 22.73 -53.28
CA ARG A 40 -21.05 23.31 -54.32
C ARG A 40 -20.16 24.39 -53.65
N GLY A 41 -18.86 24.50 -54.01
CA GLY A 41 -17.91 25.50 -53.45
C GLY A 41 -16.61 24.96 -52.84
N GLN A 42 -16.14 23.82 -53.34
CA GLN A 42 -14.77 23.24 -53.41
C GLN A 42 -13.69 23.36 -52.31
N HIS A 43 -13.88 24.03 -51.17
CA HIS A 43 -12.89 23.97 -50.09
C HIS A 43 -13.51 23.65 -48.74
N ARG A 44 -12.82 22.80 -47.99
CA ARG A 44 -13.18 22.42 -46.63
C ARG A 44 -13.05 23.67 -45.75
N LYS A 45 -14.19 24.22 -45.31
CA LYS A 45 -14.24 25.48 -44.54
C LYS A 45 -13.65 25.34 -43.12
N TYR A 46 -13.60 24.11 -42.59
CA TYR A 46 -13.08 23.79 -41.25
C TYR A 46 -12.38 22.43 -41.23
N LEU A 47 -11.33 22.32 -40.43
CA LEU A 47 -10.60 21.07 -40.32
C LEU A 47 -11.45 20.01 -39.55
N PRO A 48 -11.49 18.68 -39.89
CA PRO A 48 -11.98 17.72 -38.93
C PRO A 48 -11.24 17.80 -37.62
N ARG A 49 -12.08 17.78 -36.60
CA ARG A 49 -11.64 17.68 -35.24
C ARG A 49 -11.69 16.23 -34.84
N VAL A 50 -10.56 15.75 -34.32
CA VAL A 50 -10.38 14.40 -33.81
C VAL A 50 -10.37 14.49 -32.29
N PHE A 51 -11.00 13.52 -31.66
CA PHE A 51 -11.16 13.46 -30.22
C PHE A 51 -10.19 12.44 -29.66
N THR A 52 -9.54 12.79 -28.55
CA THR A 52 -8.77 11.84 -27.75
C THR A 52 -9.73 10.90 -27.03
N GLU A 53 -9.21 9.89 -26.33
CA GLU A 53 -10.04 8.96 -25.54
C GLU A 53 -10.95 9.71 -24.56
N HIS A 54 -10.38 10.65 -23.81
CA HIS A 54 -11.11 11.52 -22.88
C HIS A 54 -12.15 12.39 -23.60
N GLY A 55 -11.79 12.95 -24.76
CA GLY A 55 -12.73 13.72 -25.59
C GLY A 55 -13.87 12.89 -26.16
N ALA A 56 -13.63 11.62 -26.51
CA ALA A 56 -14.65 10.70 -27.00
C ALA A 56 -15.63 10.32 -25.89
N LEU A 57 -15.13 10.10 -24.67
CA LEU A 57 -15.96 9.90 -23.48
C LEU A 57 -16.83 11.13 -23.18
N MET A 58 -16.25 12.33 -23.24
CA MET A 58 -16.99 13.57 -23.04
C MET A 58 -18.04 13.79 -24.14
N ALA A 59 -17.71 13.47 -25.39
CA ALA A 59 -18.66 13.53 -26.50
C ALA A 59 -19.84 12.57 -26.29
N ALA A 60 -19.63 11.37 -25.76
CA ALA A 60 -20.71 10.42 -25.47
C ALA A 60 -21.74 10.99 -24.47
N ASN A 61 -21.32 11.88 -23.57
CA ASN A 61 -22.20 12.51 -22.58
C ASN A 61 -23.00 13.71 -23.13
N VAL A 62 -22.53 14.34 -24.21
CA VAL A 62 -23.14 15.55 -24.79
C VAL A 62 -23.99 15.22 -26.03
N LEU A 63 -23.76 14.06 -26.64
CA LEU A 63 -24.51 13.61 -27.82
C LEU A 63 -25.78 12.86 -27.41
N ASN A 64 -26.91 13.19 -28.05
CA ASN A 64 -28.21 12.57 -27.80
C ASN A 64 -28.50 11.33 -28.70
N SER A 65 -27.49 10.74 -29.34
CA SER A 65 -27.72 9.54 -30.17
C SER A 65 -27.86 8.30 -29.29
N LYS A 66 -28.68 7.32 -29.71
CA LYS A 66 -28.87 6.06 -28.95
C LYS A 66 -27.54 5.41 -28.55
N ARG A 67 -26.61 5.33 -29.50
CA ARG A 67 -25.26 4.81 -29.29
C ARG A 67 -24.44 5.62 -28.28
N ALA A 68 -24.56 6.94 -28.26
CA ALA A 68 -23.85 7.78 -27.29
C ALA A 68 -24.41 7.59 -25.86
N VAL A 69 -25.73 7.48 -25.73
CA VAL A 69 -26.40 7.17 -24.45
C VAL A 69 -25.99 5.81 -23.92
N GLU A 70 -25.97 4.77 -24.77
CA GLU A 70 -25.49 3.44 -24.38
C GLU A 70 -24.04 3.47 -23.88
N MET A 71 -23.18 4.21 -24.59
CA MET A 71 -21.77 4.31 -24.26
C MET A 71 -21.53 5.07 -22.94
N SER A 72 -22.25 6.18 -22.70
CA SER A 72 -22.13 6.92 -21.43
C SER A 72 -22.56 6.09 -20.23
N VAL A 73 -23.67 5.35 -20.35
CA VAL A 73 -24.12 4.40 -19.31
C VAL A 73 -23.09 3.30 -19.08
N PHE A 74 -22.52 2.73 -20.14
CA PHE A 74 -21.48 1.70 -20.04
C PHE A 74 -20.25 2.21 -19.28
N VAL A 75 -19.76 3.40 -19.62
CA VAL A 75 -18.60 4.03 -18.98
C VAL A 75 -18.85 4.27 -17.49
N VAL A 76 -20.01 4.80 -17.12
CA VAL A 76 -20.38 5.02 -15.70
C VAL A 76 -20.40 3.69 -14.93
N ARG A 77 -21.00 2.63 -15.50
CA ARG A 77 -21.04 1.30 -14.88
C ARG A 77 -19.65 0.70 -14.72
N ALA A 78 -18.78 0.84 -15.72
CA ALA A 78 -17.40 0.37 -15.64
C ALA A 78 -16.65 1.09 -14.51
N PHE A 79 -16.81 2.42 -14.40
CA PHE A 79 -16.21 3.20 -13.33
C PHE A 79 -16.67 2.75 -11.92
N MET A 80 -17.97 2.53 -11.73
CA MET A 80 -18.50 2.02 -10.45
C MET A 80 -17.90 0.66 -10.08
N LYS A 81 -17.79 -0.26 -11.04
CA LYS A 81 -17.18 -1.58 -10.82
C LYS A 81 -15.70 -1.47 -10.44
N MET A 82 -14.93 -0.65 -11.18
CA MET A 82 -13.52 -0.41 -10.86
C MET A 82 -13.34 0.18 -9.46
N ARG A 83 -14.18 1.16 -9.11
CA ARG A 83 -14.16 1.78 -7.77
C ARG A 83 -14.47 0.78 -6.66
N SER A 84 -15.44 -0.11 -6.88
CA SER A 84 -15.77 -1.18 -5.92
C SER A 84 -14.57 -2.10 -5.72
N ALA A 85 -13.99 -2.64 -6.80
CA ALA A 85 -12.86 -3.56 -6.73
C ALA A 85 -11.62 -2.96 -6.03
N LEU A 86 -11.35 -1.66 -6.26
CA LEU A 86 -10.27 -0.96 -5.58
C LEU A 86 -10.55 -0.71 -4.08
N SER A 87 -11.82 -0.51 -3.72
CA SER A 87 -12.23 -0.31 -2.33
C SER A 87 -12.14 -1.61 -1.53
N ASP A 88 -12.56 -2.73 -2.12
CA ASP A 88 -12.48 -4.07 -1.52
C ASP A 88 -11.02 -4.43 -1.17
N THR A 89 -10.08 -4.10 -2.07
CA THR A 89 -8.65 -4.33 -1.85
C THR A 89 -8.11 -3.54 -0.64
N ARG A 90 -8.54 -2.29 -0.45
CA ARG A 90 -8.10 -1.44 0.67
C ARG A 90 -8.67 -1.92 2.00
N GLU A 91 -9.93 -2.36 2.02
CA GLU A 91 -10.54 -2.94 3.21
C GLU A 91 -9.88 -4.27 3.59
N LEU A 92 -9.58 -5.12 2.60
CA LEU A 92 -8.87 -6.37 2.79
C LEU A 92 -7.46 -6.15 3.37
N ALA A 93 -6.70 -5.19 2.82
CA ALA A 93 -5.39 -4.83 3.33
C ALA A 93 -5.43 -4.35 4.80
N ARG A 94 -6.47 -3.59 5.17
CA ARG A 94 -6.67 -3.16 6.56
C ARG A 94 -6.97 -4.32 7.50
N LYS A 95 -7.82 -5.27 7.08
CA LYS A 95 -8.15 -6.47 7.86
C LYS A 95 -6.90 -7.34 8.06
N LEU A 96 -6.10 -7.53 7.01
CA LEU A 96 -4.84 -8.27 7.07
C LEU A 96 -3.87 -7.64 8.10
N ALA A 97 -3.65 -6.32 8.01
CA ALA A 97 -2.79 -5.60 8.94
C ALA A 97 -3.30 -5.60 10.40
N SER A 98 -4.61 -5.80 10.62
CA SER A 98 -5.18 -5.99 11.95
C SER A 98 -4.87 -7.39 12.48
N LEU A 99 -5.07 -8.42 11.66
CA LEU A 99 -4.79 -9.80 12.01
C LEU A 99 -3.30 -10.03 12.29
N GLU A 100 -2.41 -9.47 11.46
CA GLU A 100 -0.96 -9.54 11.69
C GLU A 100 -0.56 -8.98 13.05
N ARG A 101 -1.14 -7.84 13.46
CA ARG A 101 -0.91 -7.23 14.78
C ARG A 101 -1.42 -8.10 15.91
N GLU A 102 -2.61 -8.68 15.77
CA GLU A 102 -3.20 -9.56 16.78
C GLU A 102 -2.35 -10.82 16.98
N VAL A 103 -1.95 -11.47 15.88
CA VAL A 103 -1.11 -12.67 15.92
C VAL A 103 0.24 -12.36 16.55
N LYS A 104 0.90 -11.26 16.16
CA LYS A 104 2.18 -10.84 16.74
C LYS A 104 2.06 -10.62 18.25
N SER A 105 1.03 -9.89 18.69
CA SER A 105 0.79 -9.64 20.12
C SER A 105 0.57 -10.92 20.92
N ARG A 106 -0.12 -11.92 20.37
CA ARG A 106 -0.29 -13.21 21.04
C ARG A 106 1.02 -13.98 21.13
N LEU A 107 1.81 -13.98 20.06
CA LEU A 107 3.10 -14.65 20.02
C LEU A 107 4.07 -14.06 21.05
N ASP A 108 4.16 -12.72 21.13
CA ASP A 108 5.00 -12.02 22.11
C ASP A 108 4.60 -12.41 23.56
N ALA A 109 3.30 -12.53 23.83
CA ALA A 109 2.81 -12.97 25.14
C ALA A 109 3.12 -14.44 25.44
N HIS A 110 3.03 -15.32 24.43
CA HIS A 110 3.40 -16.72 24.57
C HIS A 110 4.90 -16.89 24.80
N ASP A 111 5.74 -16.18 24.06
CA ASP A 111 7.20 -16.22 24.22
C ASP A 111 7.61 -15.78 25.63
N ALA A 112 7.01 -14.71 26.15
CA ALA A 112 7.23 -14.27 27.53
C ALA A 112 6.82 -15.34 28.56
N ALA A 113 5.66 -15.97 28.37
CA ALA A 113 5.18 -17.02 29.26
C ALA A 113 6.08 -18.28 29.23
N ILE A 114 6.60 -18.64 28.05
CA ILE A 114 7.53 -19.77 27.89
C ILE A 114 8.83 -19.49 28.65
N VAL A 115 9.40 -18.29 28.51
CA VAL A 115 10.61 -17.88 29.24
C VAL A 115 10.38 -17.95 30.74
N GLU A 116 9.23 -17.47 31.23
CA GLU A 116 8.88 -17.52 32.65
C GLU A 116 8.78 -18.96 33.18
N VAL A 117 8.09 -19.83 32.46
CA VAL A 117 7.98 -21.25 32.82
C VAL A 117 9.35 -21.91 32.84
N MET A 118 10.19 -21.63 31.83
CA MET A 118 11.55 -22.17 31.76
C MET A 118 12.41 -21.71 32.92
N GLN A 119 12.33 -20.44 33.32
CA GLN A 119 13.07 -19.92 34.47
C GLN A 119 12.69 -20.65 35.75
N ARG A 120 11.38 -20.83 35.99
CA ARG A 120 10.89 -21.57 37.17
C ARG A 120 11.36 -23.02 37.21
N ILE A 121 11.46 -23.68 36.04
CA ILE A 121 12.00 -25.05 35.96
C ILE A 121 13.50 -25.06 36.30
N LEU A 122 14.27 -24.09 35.79
CA LEU A 122 15.71 -23.97 36.07
C LEU A 122 15.98 -23.71 37.56
N ASP A 123 15.18 -22.87 38.20
CA ASP A 123 15.31 -22.54 39.63
C ASP A 123 15.10 -23.77 40.54
N LEU A 124 14.26 -24.73 40.12
CA LEU A 124 14.03 -25.98 40.86
C LEU A 124 15.16 -27.01 40.71
N ILE A 125 15.95 -26.91 39.64
CA ILE A 125 17.05 -27.84 39.32
C ILE A 125 18.39 -27.31 39.84
N ALA A 126 18.49 -26.00 40.13
CA ALA A 126 19.71 -25.39 40.65
C ALA A 126 20.09 -25.96 42.04
N PRO A 127 21.31 -26.52 42.20
CA PRO A 127 21.74 -27.06 43.49
C PRO A 127 21.96 -25.92 44.51
N PRO A 128 21.68 -26.14 45.82
CA PRO A 128 21.84 -25.11 46.84
C PRO A 128 23.30 -24.65 46.93
N GLU A 129 23.52 -23.34 47.11
CA GLU A 129 24.86 -22.78 47.31
C GLU A 129 25.57 -23.48 48.49
N PRO A 130 26.82 -23.94 48.32
CA PRO A 130 27.54 -24.60 49.40
C PRO A 130 27.73 -23.63 50.59
N PRO A 131 27.57 -24.10 51.83
CA PRO A 131 27.63 -23.25 53.00
C PRO A 131 28.99 -22.55 53.10
N ALA A 132 28.97 -21.25 53.42
CA ALA A 132 30.18 -20.44 53.57
C ALA A 132 31.16 -21.10 54.56
N PRO A 133 32.47 -21.13 54.26
CA PRO A 133 33.44 -21.85 55.07
C PRO A 133 33.46 -21.33 56.52
N PRO A 134 33.51 -22.23 57.52
CA PRO A 134 33.43 -21.84 58.92
C PRO A 134 34.61 -20.94 59.29
N THR A 135 34.30 -19.80 59.90
CA THR A 135 35.26 -18.83 60.42
C THR A 135 36.16 -19.53 61.43
N ALA A 136 37.45 -19.69 61.11
CA ALA A 136 38.40 -20.38 61.97
C ALA A 136 38.56 -19.63 63.31
N THR A 137 38.10 -20.21 64.42
CA THR A 137 38.43 -19.74 65.77
C THR A 137 39.92 -19.98 66.06
N PRO A 138 40.65 -19.03 66.69
CA PRO A 138 42.09 -19.20 66.91
C PRO A 138 42.37 -20.31 67.93
N ARG A 139 43.17 -21.29 67.51
CA ARG A 139 43.60 -22.45 68.31
C ARG A 139 44.59 -21.99 69.39
N LYS A 140 44.17 -22.03 70.67
CA LYS A 140 45.03 -21.74 71.83
C LYS A 140 46.05 -22.88 72.03
N ASN A 141 47.31 -22.62 71.68
CA ASN A 141 48.43 -23.54 71.90
C ASN A 141 48.66 -23.76 73.41
N ARG A 142 48.58 -25.02 73.87
CA ARG A 142 49.02 -25.45 75.19
C ARG A 142 50.06 -26.56 75.04
N GLY A 143 51.24 -26.32 75.62
CA GLY A 143 52.02 -27.38 76.28
C GLY A 143 53.44 -27.59 75.76
N GLY A 144 54.42 -27.15 76.55
CA GLY A 144 55.84 -27.51 76.39
C GLY A 144 56.70 -26.94 77.51
N ARG A 145 56.62 -27.54 78.70
CA ARG A 145 57.55 -27.33 79.83
C ARG A 145 58.93 -27.94 79.50
N ALA A 146 60.03 -27.25 79.82
CA ALA A 146 60.92 -27.58 80.95
C ALA A 146 62.35 -27.03 80.78
N ALA A 147 62.79 -26.35 81.84
CA ALA A 147 64.12 -26.38 82.47
C ALA A 147 65.37 -25.84 81.74
N THR A 148 66.07 -24.89 82.36
CA THR A 148 67.34 -25.12 83.14
C THR A 148 68.20 -23.84 83.18
N GLY A 149 68.80 -23.53 84.33
CA GLY A 149 69.93 -22.57 84.46
C GLY A 149 69.61 -21.32 85.29
N ARG A 150 69.65 -21.31 86.62
CA ARG A 150 70.79 -21.39 87.57
C ARG A 150 71.53 -20.03 87.76
N ARG A 151 71.37 -19.51 89.00
CA ARG A 151 72.37 -18.88 89.90
C ARG A 151 72.70 -17.37 89.84
N GLN A 152 72.76 -16.83 91.08
CA GLN A 152 73.68 -15.81 91.64
C GLN A 152 73.31 -14.36 91.29
N ASN A 153 73.18 -13.40 92.20
CA ASN A 153 73.57 -13.28 93.62
C ASN A 153 72.53 -12.41 94.35
#